data_AF-A0A968IIZ9-F1
#
_entry.id   AF-A0A968IIZ9-F1
#
_cell.length_a   1.000
_cell.length_b   1.000
_cell.length_c   1.000
_cell.angle_alpha   90.00
_cell.angle_beta   90.00
_cell.angle_gamma   90.00
#
_symmetry.space_group_name_H-M   'P 1'
#
loop_
_entity.id
_entity.type
_entity.pdbx_description
1 polymer ?
#
loop_
_entity_poly.entity_id
_entity_poly.type
_entity_poly.pdbx_seq_one_letter_code
_entity_poly.pdbx_strand_id
1 'polypeptide(L)'
;MADSASLNLIQLVMAPSTQASLLVIGAYRDNEVSHSHPLTLTLDAIRQLGTEIITLSLAPLSLADVNQLLADTLHRDPLACQPLSELLLTKTSGNPFFLATN
;
A
#
# COMPACT_ATOMS: atom_id res chain seq x y z
N MET A 1 -13.26 -4.48 -6.85
CA MET A 1 -12.86 -5.41 -5.77
C MET A 1 -12.53 -6.75 -6.43
N ALA A 2 -11.56 -7.50 -5.90
CA ALA A 2 -11.35 -8.87 -6.36
C ALA A 2 -12.56 -9.71 -5.95
N ASP A 3 -13.09 -10.49 -6.88
CA ASP A 3 -14.16 -11.44 -6.61
C ASP A 3 -13.58 -12.77 -6.09
N SER A 4 -14.47 -13.67 -5.65
CA SER A 4 -14.06 -14.97 -5.11
C SER A 4 -13.31 -15.82 -6.15
N ALA A 5 -13.63 -15.69 -7.44
CA ALA A 5 -12.93 -16.40 -8.50
C ALA A 5 -11.46 -15.94 -8.62
N SER A 6 -11.23 -14.63 -8.55
CA SER A 6 -9.88 -14.05 -8.55
C SER A 6 -9.07 -14.49 -7.34
N LEU A 7 -9.69 -14.50 -6.14
CA LEU A 7 -9.03 -14.94 -4.91
C LEU A 7 -8.67 -16.43 -4.95
N ASN A 8 -9.56 -17.28 -5.47
CA ASN A 8 -9.29 -18.70 -5.66
C ASN A 8 -8.12 -18.93 -6.63
N LEU A 9 -8.05 -18.14 -7.71
CA LEU A 9 -6.93 -18.21 -8.65
C LEU A 9 -5.62 -17.82 -7.97
N ILE A 10 -5.61 -16.73 -7.20
CA ILE A 10 -4.42 -16.30 -6.43
C ILE A 10 -3.97 -17.42 -5.48
N GLN A 11 -4.88 -18.02 -4.73
CA GLN A 11 -4.56 -19.14 -3.84
C GLN A 11 -3.94 -20.32 -4.59
N LEU A 12 -4.49 -20.67 -5.76
CA LEU A 12 -4.00 -21.77 -6.58
C LEU A 12 -2.56 -21.52 -7.09
N VAL A 13 -2.28 -20.32 -7.62
CA VAL A 13 -0.95 -20.00 -8.16
C VAL A 13 0.09 -19.75 -7.07
N MET A 14 -0.35 -19.47 -5.84
CA MET A 14 0.52 -19.31 -4.66
C MET A 14 0.82 -20.63 -3.93
N ALA A 15 0.26 -21.75 -4.39
CA ALA A 15 0.63 -23.07 -3.87
C ALA A 15 2.12 -23.35 -4.15
N PRO A 16 2.86 -23.97 -3.20
CA PRO A 16 4.27 -24.28 -3.38
C PRO A 16 4.50 -25.10 -4.67
N SER A 17 5.34 -24.59 -5.57
CA SER A 17 5.74 -25.29 -6.78
C SER A 17 7.25 -25.26 -6.95
N THR A 18 7.82 -26.32 -7.51
CA THR A 18 9.27 -26.46 -7.69
C THR A 18 9.78 -25.86 -9.00
N GLN A 19 8.90 -25.31 -9.85
CA GLN A 19 9.25 -24.95 -11.24
C GLN A 19 9.02 -23.49 -11.63
N ALA A 20 8.36 -22.66 -10.79
CA ALA A 20 8.07 -21.26 -11.11
C ALA A 20 8.44 -20.32 -9.96
N SER A 21 9.12 -19.21 -10.27
CA SER A 21 9.31 -18.08 -9.35
C SER A 21 8.25 -17.02 -9.65
N LEU A 22 7.29 -16.86 -8.75
CA LEU A 22 6.20 -15.90 -8.87
C LEU A 22 6.17 -14.99 -7.63
N LEU A 23 6.12 -13.67 -7.85
CA LEU A 23 5.88 -12.67 -6.82
C LEU A 23 4.52 -12.02 -7.07
N VAL A 24 3.63 -12.08 -6.09
CA VAL A 24 2.33 -11.40 -6.13
C VAL A 24 2.36 -10.21 -5.17
N ILE A 25 2.03 -9.04 -5.70
CA ILE A 25 1.90 -7.80 -4.92
C ILE A 25 0.43 -7.38 -4.96
N GLY A 26 -0.14 -7.17 -3.78
CA GLY A 26 -1.51 -6.69 -3.63
C GLY A 26 -1.57 -5.51 -2.67
N ALA A 27 -2.57 -4.65 -2.86
CA ALA A 27 -2.90 -3.58 -1.94
C ALA A 27 -4.39 -3.68 -1.60
N TYR A 28 -4.71 -3.48 -0.33
CA TYR A 28 -6.09 -3.45 0.16
C TYR A 28 -6.21 -2.43 1.27
N ARG A 29 -7.44 -1.97 1.52
CA ARG A 29 -7.75 -1.09 2.64
C ARG A 29 -7.88 -1.91 3.91
N ASP A 30 -7.01 -1.68 4.87
CA ASP A 30 -6.97 -2.41 6.14
C ASP A 30 -8.28 -2.24 6.95
N ASN A 31 -8.90 -1.07 6.88
CA ASN A 31 -10.16 -0.77 7.55
C ASN A 31 -11.42 -1.40 6.91
N GLU A 32 -11.32 -1.99 5.72
CA GLU A 32 -12.43 -2.63 5.00
C GLU A 32 -12.35 -4.17 5.01
N VAL A 33 -11.29 -4.74 5.62
CA VAL A 33 -10.99 -6.18 5.59
C VAL A 33 -11.03 -6.75 7.02
N SER A 34 -12.20 -7.27 7.41
CA SER A 34 -12.38 -7.94 8.69
C SER A 34 -11.76 -9.35 8.71
N HIS A 35 -11.71 -9.98 9.88
CA HIS A 35 -11.28 -11.38 10.00
C HIS A 35 -12.13 -12.37 9.19
N SER A 36 -13.39 -12.05 8.92
CA SER A 36 -14.29 -12.88 8.10
C SER A 36 -14.32 -12.49 6.62
N HIS A 37 -13.52 -11.50 6.21
CA HIS A 37 -13.49 -11.05 4.82
C HIS A 37 -12.84 -12.12 3.92
N PRO A 38 -13.34 -12.35 2.69
CA PRO A 38 -12.81 -13.37 1.78
C PRO A 38 -11.29 -13.28 1.56
N LEU A 39 -10.75 -12.07 1.41
CA LEU A 39 -9.31 -11.85 1.29
C LEU A 39 -8.53 -12.39 2.49
N THR A 40 -9.00 -12.15 3.73
CA THR A 40 -8.33 -12.63 4.94
C THR A 40 -8.27 -14.14 4.97
N LEU A 41 -9.39 -14.80 4.65
CA LEU A 41 -9.47 -16.26 4.58
C LEU A 41 -8.53 -16.82 3.50
N THR A 42 -8.46 -16.18 2.34
CA THR A 42 -7.54 -16.55 1.26
C THR A 42 -6.08 -16.41 1.69
N LEU A 43 -5.69 -15.29 2.32
CA LEU A 43 -4.33 -15.08 2.81
C LEU A 43 -3.94 -16.09 3.89
N ASP A 44 -4.86 -16.41 4.80
CA ASP A 44 -4.62 -17.42 5.83
C ASP A 44 -4.46 -18.82 5.24
N ALA A 45 -5.26 -19.17 4.23
CA ALA A 45 -5.11 -20.43 3.51
C ALA A 45 -3.75 -20.52 2.78
N ILE A 46 -3.30 -19.42 2.16
CA ILE A 46 -1.98 -19.36 1.51
C ILE A 46 -0.85 -19.52 2.54
N ARG A 47 -0.94 -18.88 3.72
CA ARG A 47 0.04 -19.07 4.81
C ARG A 47 0.10 -20.50 5.30
N GLN A 48 -1.05 -21.19 5.39
CA GLN A 48 -1.12 -22.60 5.79
C GLN A 48 -0.45 -23.54 4.79
N LEU A 49 -0.34 -23.16 3.51
CA LEU A 49 0.42 -23.90 2.50
C LEU A 49 1.95 -23.75 2.67
N GLY A 50 2.42 -22.93 3.59
CA GLY A 50 3.84 -22.65 3.81
C GLY A 50 4.40 -21.53 2.92
N THR A 51 3.54 -20.83 2.18
CA THR A 51 3.95 -19.68 1.36
C THR A 51 4.11 -18.44 2.23
N GLU A 52 5.24 -17.74 2.10
CA GLU A 52 5.52 -16.51 2.84
C GLU A 52 4.63 -15.35 2.33
N ILE A 53 4.06 -14.59 3.26
CA ILE A 53 3.32 -13.36 2.97
C ILE A 53 3.89 -12.23 3.81
N ILE A 54 4.41 -11.21 3.15
CA ILE A 54 4.91 -9.98 3.78
C ILE A 54 3.82 -8.92 3.66
N THR A 55 3.39 -8.38 4.81
CA THR A 55 2.43 -7.28 4.87
C THR A 55 3.15 -5.98 5.22
N LEU A 56 3.01 -4.97 4.36
CA LEU A 56 3.57 -3.63 4.57
C LEU A 56 2.43 -2.66 4.86
N SER A 57 2.36 -2.15 6.09
CA SER A 57 1.42 -1.10 6.47
C SER A 57 1.94 0.26 6.01
N LEU A 58 1.16 0.95 5.17
CA LEU A 58 1.50 2.28 4.68
C LEU A 58 0.90 3.34 5.60
N ALA A 59 1.75 4.08 6.30
CA ALA A 59 1.35 5.23 7.10
C ALA A 59 1.15 6.48 6.21
N PRO A 60 0.37 7.48 6.66
CA PRO A 60 0.37 8.79 6.02
C PRO A 60 1.78 9.40 5.96
N LEU A 61 2.03 10.25 4.97
CA LEU A 61 3.30 10.95 4.79
C LEU A 61 3.60 11.85 5.98
N SER A 62 4.86 11.83 6.43
CA SER A 62 5.35 12.76 7.44
C SER A 62 5.56 14.15 6.85
N LEU A 63 5.78 15.16 7.71
CA LEU A 63 6.14 16.51 7.25
C LEU A 63 7.38 16.49 6.35
N ALA A 64 8.38 15.67 6.71
CA ALA A 64 9.62 15.55 5.94
C ALA A 64 9.36 14.97 4.55
N ASP A 65 8.50 13.95 4.46
CA ASP A 65 8.13 13.33 3.18
C ASP A 65 7.37 14.32 2.29
N VAL A 66 6.40 15.05 2.87
CA VAL A 66 5.66 16.10 2.15
C VAL A 66 6.60 17.21 1.68
N ASN A 67 7.54 17.64 2.51
CA ASN A 67 8.50 18.67 2.15
C ASN A 67 9.43 18.24 1.02
N GLN A 68 9.94 17.01 1.10
CA GLN A 68 10.78 16.45 0.04
C GLN A 68 10.00 16.31 -1.26
N LEU A 69 8.77 15.79 -1.21
CA LEU A 69 7.90 15.67 -2.38
C LEU A 69 7.65 17.02 -3.06
N LEU A 70 7.40 18.08 -2.28
CA LEU A 70 7.23 19.43 -2.82
C LEU A 70 8.51 20.02 -3.39
N ALA A 71 9.64 19.85 -2.70
CA ALA A 71 10.94 20.34 -3.17
C ALA A 71 11.31 19.72 -4.52
N ASP A 72 11.12 18.41 -4.66
CA ASP A 72 11.37 17.67 -5.89
C ASP A 72 10.41 18.08 -7.00
N THR A 73 9.11 18.23 -6.69
CA THR A 73 8.09 18.63 -7.68
C THR A 73 8.29 20.06 -8.17
N LEU A 74 8.54 21.00 -7.25
CA LEU A 74 8.65 22.43 -7.55
C LEU A 74 10.08 22.85 -7.97
N HIS A 75 11.04 21.93 -7.91
CA HIS A 75 12.47 22.20 -8.14
C HIS A 75 12.98 23.36 -7.27
N ARG A 76 12.63 23.33 -5.99
CA ARG A 76 12.99 24.36 -5.00
C ARG A 76 13.79 23.74 -3.86
N ASP A 77 14.52 24.60 -3.15
CA ASP A 77 15.20 24.20 -1.92
C ASP A 77 14.17 23.73 -0.86
N PRO A 78 14.41 22.61 -0.15
CA PRO A 78 13.51 22.11 0.88
C PRO A 78 13.17 23.13 1.97
N LEU A 79 14.08 24.06 2.31
CA LEU A 79 13.80 25.12 3.28
C LEU A 79 12.77 26.12 2.75
N ALA A 80 12.75 26.36 1.43
CA ALA A 80 11.77 27.24 0.80
C ALA A 80 10.38 26.59 0.71
N CYS A 81 10.30 25.26 0.68
CA CYS A 81 9.04 24.51 0.61
C CYS A 81 8.37 24.33 1.98
N GLN A 82 9.13 24.43 3.07
CA GLN A 82 8.66 24.09 4.42
C GLN A 82 7.35 24.77 4.84
N PRO A 83 7.13 26.09 4.63
CA PRO A 83 5.86 26.72 5.02
C PRO A 83 4.64 26.14 4.27
N LEU A 84 4.83 25.78 2.99
CA LEU A 84 3.77 25.15 2.19
C LEU A 84 3.54 23.70 2.64
N SER A 85 4.61 22.97 2.96
CA SER A 85 4.52 21.59 3.47
C SER A 85 3.73 21.50 4.76
N GLU A 86 3.94 22.41 5.70
CA GLU A 86 3.20 22.46 6.97
C GLU A 86 1.70 22.71 6.74
N LEU A 87 1.37 23.64 5.83
CA LEU A 87 -0.01 23.92 5.46
C LEU A 87 -0.67 22.70 4.79
N LEU A 88 0.01 22.06 3.84
CA LEU A 88 -0.52 20.90 3.13
C LEU A 88 -0.65 19.69 4.03
N LEU A 89 0.31 19.44 4.94
CA LEU A 89 0.20 18.37 5.91
C LEU A 89 -1.04 18.56 6.80
N THR A 90 -1.29 19.80 7.25
CA THR A 90 -2.48 20.12 8.06
C THR A 90 -3.80 19.88 7.30
N LYS A 91 -3.81 20.12 5.98
CA LYS A 91 -5.02 19.97 5.14
C LYS A 91 -5.28 18.54 4.69
N THR A 92 -4.23 17.77 4.50
CA THR A 92 -4.31 16.42 3.91
C THR A 92 -4.13 15.32 4.94
N SER A 93 -3.68 15.65 6.16
CA SER A 93 -3.23 14.72 7.19
C SER A 93 -2.18 13.73 6.64
N GLY A 94 -1.34 14.19 5.72
CA GLY A 94 -0.29 13.37 5.09
C GLY A 94 -0.81 12.38 4.03
N ASN A 95 -2.08 12.46 3.63
CA ASN A 95 -2.60 11.56 2.60
C ASN A 95 -2.07 11.98 1.20
N PRO A 96 -1.27 11.13 0.54
CA PRO A 96 -0.63 11.46 -0.74
C PRO A 96 -1.63 11.73 -1.88
N PHE A 97 -2.83 11.16 -1.82
CA PHE A 97 -3.87 11.38 -2.84
C PHE A 97 -4.29 12.86 -2.94
N PHE A 98 -4.21 13.61 -1.84
CA PHE A 98 -4.60 15.03 -1.79
C PHE A 98 -3.42 15.99 -2.02
N LEU A 99 -2.21 15.48 -2.28
CA LEU A 99 -0.99 16.30 -2.40
C LEU A 99 -0.51 16.50 -3.84
N ALA A 100 -0.81 15.57 -4.74
CA ALA A 100 -0.37 15.66 -6.13
C ALA A 100 -1.33 16.50 -6.99
N THR A 101 -0.77 17.34 -7.86
CA THR A 101 -1.46 17.93 -9.01
C THR A 101 -1.54 16.89 -10.12
N ASN A 102 -2.76 16.56 -10.60
CA ASN A 102 -2.94 15.80 -11.83
C ASN A 102 -2.40 16.54 -13.06
#